data_AF-A0A9N9HTY8-F1
#
_entry.id   AF-A0A9N9HTY8-F1
#
_cell.length_a   1.000
_cell.length_b   1.000
_cell.length_c   1.000
_cell.angle_alpha   90.00
_cell.angle_beta   90.00
_cell.angle_gamma   90.00
#
_symmetry.space_group_name_H-M   'P 1'
#
loop_
_entity.id
_entity.type
_entity.pdbx_description
1 polymer ?
#
loop_
_entity_poly.entity_id
_entity_poly.type
_entity_poly.pdbx_seq_one_letter_code
_entity_poly.pdbx_strand_id
1 'polypeptide(L)'
;MTDILVTSRSVHSLLRTFPSIAVKRNIKSFRPKFLCQRYAPQLSTDASIKQKTFSNQKNIPRLPIPTLQETSERYKKTLIPLLSTQDYNRAAAAVDEFMKSGGLAEILQARLHELDKIEP
;
A
#
# COMPACT_ATOMS: atom_id res chain seq x y z
N MET A 1 -5.06 -15.62 -49.35
CA MET A 1 -3.60 -15.57 -49.22
C MET A 1 -3.32 -14.40 -48.29
N THR A 2 -3.41 -14.55 -46.97
CA THR A 2 -2.45 -15.28 -46.13
C THR A 2 -3.04 -15.68 -44.78
N ASP A 3 -2.65 -16.86 -44.32
CA ASP A 3 -3.02 -17.50 -43.05
C ASP A 3 -2.38 -16.84 -41.82
N ILE A 4 -3.13 -16.82 -40.73
CA ILE A 4 -2.69 -16.41 -39.38
C ILE A 4 -1.97 -17.61 -38.74
N LEU A 5 -0.64 -17.56 -38.69
CA LEU A 5 0.15 -18.52 -37.91
C LEU A 5 0.26 -18.03 -36.46
N VAL A 6 -0.43 -18.76 -35.57
CA VAL A 6 -0.27 -18.68 -34.12
C VAL A 6 1.08 -19.30 -33.75
N THR A 7 2.07 -18.45 -33.48
CA THR A 7 3.39 -18.91 -33.02
C THR A 7 3.35 -19.20 -31.52
N SER A 8 3.29 -20.49 -31.19
CA SER A 8 3.45 -21.07 -29.87
C SER A 8 4.73 -20.55 -29.17
N ARG A 9 4.58 -19.90 -28.02
CA ARG A 9 5.72 -19.56 -27.15
C ARG A 9 6.01 -20.73 -26.22
N SER A 10 7.07 -21.47 -26.55
CA SER A 10 7.70 -22.50 -25.73
C SER A 10 8.04 -21.97 -24.33
N VAL A 11 7.41 -22.54 -23.30
CA VAL A 11 7.77 -22.33 -21.90
C VAL A 11 8.92 -23.26 -21.54
N HIS A 12 10.16 -22.77 -21.67
CA HIS A 12 11.31 -23.48 -21.11
C HIS A 12 11.30 -23.37 -19.58
N SER A 13 10.90 -24.46 -18.92
CA SER A 13 11.05 -24.64 -17.48
C SER A 13 12.54 -24.81 -17.13
N LEU A 14 13.19 -23.74 -16.72
CA LEU A 14 14.53 -23.82 -16.11
C LEU A 14 14.39 -24.39 -14.69
N LEU A 15 14.47 -25.72 -14.59
CA LEU A 15 14.66 -26.40 -13.31
C LEU A 15 16.03 -25.99 -12.76
N ARG A 16 16.05 -25.05 -11.82
CA ARG A 16 17.24 -24.74 -11.04
C ARG A 16 17.45 -25.85 -10.01
N THR A 17 18.30 -26.82 -10.36
CA THR A 17 18.87 -27.76 -9.40
C THR A 17 19.95 -27.05 -8.59
N PHE A 18 19.71 -26.89 -7.30
CA PHE A 18 20.74 -26.43 -6.36
C PHE A 18 21.61 -27.62 -5.95
N PRO A 19 22.95 -27.55 -6.08
CA PRO A 19 23.81 -28.58 -5.50
C PRO A 19 23.74 -28.49 -3.97
N SER A 20 23.41 -29.61 -3.34
CA SER A 20 23.41 -29.75 -1.88
C SER A 20 24.85 -29.80 -1.38
N ILE A 21 25.45 -28.65 -1.12
CA ILE A 21 26.76 -28.55 -0.49
C ILE A 21 26.55 -28.62 1.02
N ALA A 22 26.81 -29.80 1.59
CA ALA A 22 26.83 -30.02 3.03
C ALA A 22 28.07 -29.35 3.66
N VAL A 23 27.92 -28.09 4.09
CA VAL A 23 28.93 -27.42 4.91
C VAL A 23 28.76 -27.85 6.37
N LYS A 24 29.63 -28.74 6.86
CA LYS A 24 29.74 -29.05 8.29
C LYS A 24 30.35 -27.84 9.02
N ARG A 25 29.48 -27.00 9.57
CA ARG A 25 29.88 -25.88 10.43
C ARG A 25 30.13 -26.42 11.84
N ASN A 26 31.39 -26.57 12.24
CA ASN A 26 31.75 -26.74 13.65
C ASN A 26 31.74 -25.35 14.31
N ILE A 27 30.53 -24.89 14.64
CA ILE A 27 30.34 -23.61 15.32
C ILE A 27 30.54 -23.87 16.81
N LYS A 28 31.80 -23.82 17.27
CA LYS A 28 32.06 -23.64 18.70
C LYS A 28 31.37 -22.34 19.11
N SER A 29 30.54 -22.42 20.14
CA SER A 29 29.64 -21.34 20.58
C SER A 29 30.40 -20.07 20.95
N PHE A 30 30.57 -19.17 19.98
CA PHE A 30 30.97 -17.80 20.26
C PHE A 30 29.75 -17.05 20.78
N ARG A 31 29.62 -16.97 22.11
CA ARG A 31 28.65 -16.09 22.76
C ARG A 31 29.37 -14.78 23.09
N PRO A 32 29.28 -13.73 22.25
CA PRO A 32 29.82 -12.42 22.63
C PRO A 32 29.04 -11.95 23.86
N LYS A 33 29.75 -11.75 24.98
CA LYS A 33 29.16 -11.29 26.24
C LYS A 33 28.86 -9.79 26.28
N PHE A 34 28.98 -9.07 25.16
CA PHE A 34 28.89 -7.61 25.18
C PHE A 34 28.11 -7.05 24.00
N LEU A 35 27.13 -6.20 24.36
CA LEU A 35 26.36 -5.25 23.53
C LEU A 35 25.05 -5.71 22.87
N CYS A 36 24.22 -6.46 23.60
CA CYS A 36 22.75 -6.29 23.49
C CYS A 36 22.16 -6.10 24.89
N GLN A 37 22.63 -5.07 25.60
CA GLN A 37 22.19 -4.78 26.98
C GLN A 37 21.68 -3.34 27.15
N ARG A 38 21.35 -2.61 26.06
CA ARG A 38 20.88 -1.23 26.18
C ARG A 38 19.59 -0.85 25.44
N TYR A 39 18.91 -1.81 24.83
CA TYR A 39 17.53 -1.62 24.37
C TYR A 39 16.67 -2.84 24.75
N ALA A 40 16.69 -3.21 26.03
CA ALA A 40 15.55 -3.93 26.59
C ALA A 40 14.61 -2.85 27.13
N PRO A 41 13.44 -2.59 26.51
CA PRO A 41 12.44 -1.76 27.17
C PRO A 41 12.11 -2.45 28.50
N GLN A 42 12.19 -1.71 29.60
CA GLN A 42 11.78 -2.16 30.92
C GLN A 42 10.26 -2.40 30.87
N LEU A 43 9.86 -3.58 30.39
CA LEU A 43 8.49 -4.03 30.45
C LEU A 43 8.28 -4.44 31.91
N SER A 44 7.63 -3.57 32.67
CA SER A 44 7.23 -3.84 34.06
C SER A 44 6.56 -5.21 34.13
N THR A 45 7.26 -6.17 34.74
CA THR A 45 6.79 -7.53 34.93
C THR A 45 5.87 -7.57 36.14
N ASP A 46 4.75 -6.85 36.10
CA ASP A 46 3.57 -7.38 36.77
C ASP A 46 3.00 -8.43 35.81
N ALA A 47 3.03 -9.70 36.23
CA ALA A 47 2.64 -10.86 35.41
C ALA A 47 1.17 -10.85 34.92
N SER A 48 0.44 -9.74 35.13
CA SER A 48 -1.00 -9.62 34.96
C SER A 48 -1.44 -8.95 33.65
N ILE A 49 -0.62 -8.13 32.96
CA ILE A 49 -1.11 -7.46 31.72
C ILE A 49 -0.05 -7.39 30.61
N LYS A 50 0.30 -8.52 30.00
CA LYS A 50 0.87 -8.50 28.65
C LYS A 50 -0.27 -8.24 27.67
N GLN A 51 -0.44 -6.99 27.23
CA GLN A 51 -1.41 -6.62 26.21
C GLN A 51 -1.18 -7.47 24.96
N LYS A 52 -2.21 -8.19 24.49
CA LYS A 52 -2.15 -8.94 23.23
C LYS A 52 -1.83 -7.96 22.10
N THR A 53 -0.99 -8.36 21.14
CA THR A 53 -0.54 -7.50 20.02
C THR A 53 -1.66 -6.72 19.32
N PHE A 54 -2.87 -7.26 19.28
CA PHE A 54 -4.03 -6.66 18.60
C PHE A 54 -5.15 -6.19 19.54
N SER A 55 -4.90 -6.05 20.85
CA SER A 55 -5.94 -5.67 21.83
C SER A 55 -6.54 -4.27 21.57
N ASN A 56 -5.77 -3.37 20.95
CA ASN A 56 -6.19 -2.01 20.64
C ASN A 56 -6.86 -1.83 19.28
N GLN A 57 -6.93 -2.88 18.43
CA GLN A 57 -7.47 -2.73 17.07
C GLN A 57 -8.92 -2.23 17.05
N LYS A 58 -9.73 -2.69 18.00
CA LYS A 58 -11.12 -2.26 18.21
C LYS A 58 -11.27 -0.79 18.64
N ASN A 59 -10.20 -0.16 19.11
CA ASN A 59 -10.20 1.22 19.62
C ASN A 59 -9.70 2.22 18.57
N ILE A 60 -9.21 1.76 17.41
CA ILE A 60 -8.68 2.64 16.36
C ILE A 60 -9.87 3.22 15.59
N PRO A 61 -9.95 4.56 15.43
CA PRO A 61 -11.00 5.19 14.64
C PRO A 61 -10.82 4.84 13.16
N ARG A 62 -11.93 4.82 12.43
CA ARG A 62 -11.91 4.59 10.97
C ARG A 62 -11.30 5.79 10.24
N LEU A 63 -10.79 5.52 9.04
CA LEU A 63 -10.21 6.57 8.20
C LEU A 63 -11.33 7.46 7.65
N PRO A 64 -11.25 8.79 7.80
CA PRO A 64 -12.24 9.69 7.23
C PRO A 64 -12.08 9.78 5.71
N ILE A 65 -13.21 9.86 5.02
CA ILE A 65 -13.26 10.15 3.59
C ILE A 65 -13.25 11.69 3.43
N PRO A 66 -12.28 12.26 2.69
CA PRO A 66 -12.19 13.71 2.48
C PRO A 66 -13.33 14.21 1.58
N THR A 67 -13.60 15.52 1.64
CA THR A 67 -14.60 16.14 0.75
C THR A 67 -14.10 16.16 -0.70
N LEU A 68 -15.04 16.19 -1.64
CA LEU A 68 -14.74 16.27 -3.08
C LEU A 68 -13.96 17.55 -3.41
N GLN A 69 -14.36 18.68 -2.82
CA GLN A 69 -13.71 19.97 -3.05
C GLN A 69 -12.24 19.93 -2.60
N GLU A 70 -11.98 19.52 -1.35
CA GLU A 70 -10.60 19.45 -0.83
C GLU A 70 -9.71 18.55 -1.68
N THR A 71 -10.24 17.39 -2.09
CA THR A 71 -9.48 16.42 -2.90
C THR A 71 -9.18 16.97 -4.28
N SER A 72 -10.15 17.59 -4.96
CA SER A 72 -9.96 18.19 -6.29
C SER A 72 -8.95 19.34 -6.27
N GLU A 73 -9.02 20.22 -5.26
CA GLU A 73 -8.06 21.31 -5.08
C GLU A 73 -6.64 20.79 -4.82
N ARG A 74 -6.50 19.79 -3.93
CA ARG A 74 -5.20 19.18 -3.63
C ARG A 74 -4.61 18.50 -4.87
N TYR A 75 -5.44 17.78 -5.63
CA TYR A 75 -5.02 17.15 -6.86
C TYR A 75 -4.48 18.17 -7.87
N LYS A 76 -5.21 19.26 -8.13
CA LYS A 76 -4.73 20.34 -9.01
C LYS A 76 -3.40 20.92 -8.53
N LYS A 77 -3.24 21.18 -7.24
CA LYS A 77 -1.96 21.68 -6.66
C LYS A 77 -0.79 20.72 -6.92
N THR A 78 -1.02 19.41 -6.80
CA THR A 78 0.01 18.39 -7.05
C THR A 78 0.42 18.31 -8.52
N LEU A 79 -0.46 18.68 -9.46
CA LEU A 79 -0.16 18.63 -10.89
C LEU A 79 0.78 19.76 -11.36
N ILE A 80 0.78 20.91 -10.67
CA ILE A 80 1.55 22.11 -11.05
C ILE A 80 3.05 21.80 -11.29
N PRO A 81 3.78 21.13 -10.38
CA PRO A 81 5.20 20.83 -10.62
C PRO A 81 5.45 19.69 -11.62
N LEU A 82 4.42 18.93 -12.00
CA LEU A 82 4.56 17.72 -12.82
C LEU A 82 4.28 17.97 -14.31
N LEU A 83 3.45 18.96 -14.63
CA LEU A 83 2.92 19.17 -15.97
C LEU A 83 3.37 20.50 -16.57
N SER A 84 3.43 20.54 -17.91
CA SER A 84 3.51 21.79 -18.65
C SER A 84 2.22 22.62 -18.44
N THR A 85 2.27 23.93 -18.66
CA THR A 85 1.10 24.80 -18.49
C THR A 85 -0.09 24.37 -19.36
N GLN A 86 0.18 23.90 -20.59
CA GLN A 86 -0.87 23.43 -21.50
C GLN A 86 -1.55 22.16 -20.97
N ASP A 87 -0.76 21.19 -20.52
CA ASP A 87 -1.29 19.92 -20.01
C ASP A 87 -2.02 20.10 -18.68
N TYR A 88 -1.49 20.98 -17.82
CA TYR A 88 -2.17 21.37 -16.59
C TYR A 88 -3.56 21.96 -16.87
N ASN A 89 -3.67 22.89 -17.83
CA ASN A 89 -4.95 23.50 -18.17
C ASN A 89 -5.97 22.46 -18.68
N ARG A 90 -5.52 21.49 -19.49
CA ARG A 90 -6.38 20.38 -19.93
C ARG A 90 -6.83 19.51 -18.76
N ALA A 91 -5.93 19.15 -17.86
CA ALA A 91 -6.25 18.34 -16.67
C ALA A 91 -7.19 19.08 -15.71
N ALA A 92 -6.93 20.37 -15.45
CA ALA A 92 -7.77 21.21 -14.61
C ALA A 92 -9.19 21.33 -15.16
N ALA A 93 -9.35 21.53 -16.48
CA ALA A 93 -10.65 21.59 -17.14
C ALA A 93 -11.43 20.27 -17.00
N ALA A 94 -10.77 19.11 -17.13
CA ALA A 94 -11.40 17.81 -16.92
C ALA A 94 -11.86 17.61 -15.46
N VAL A 95 -11.06 18.06 -14.48
CA VAL A 95 -11.45 18.05 -13.07
C VAL A 95 -12.65 18.97 -12.82
N ASP A 96 -12.67 20.15 -13.43
CA ASP A 96 -13.81 21.09 -13.30
C ASP A 96 -15.09 20.52 -13.93
N GLU A 97 -14.98 19.82 -15.06
CA GLU A 97 -16.11 19.12 -15.65
C GLU A 97 -16.63 18.00 -14.74
N PHE A 98 -15.72 17.22 -14.15
CA PHE A 98 -16.07 16.15 -13.21
C PHE A 98 -16.80 16.69 -11.98
N MET A 99 -16.40 17.86 -11.49
CA MET A 99 -16.92 18.53 -10.28
C MET A 99 -18.21 19.34 -10.49
N LYS A 100 -18.81 19.35 -11.69
CA LYS A 100 -20.08 20.03 -11.93
C LYS A 100 -21.19 19.48 -11.01
N SER A 101 -22.08 20.37 -10.58
CA SER A 101 -23.25 20.00 -9.77
C SER A 101 -24.15 19.01 -10.53
N GLY A 102 -24.61 17.96 -9.84
CA GLY A 102 -25.33 16.84 -10.48
C GLY A 102 -24.45 16.01 -11.44
N GLY A 103 -23.13 16.21 -11.40
CA GLY A 103 -22.15 15.48 -12.19
C GLY A 103 -21.80 14.11 -11.60
N LEU A 104 -20.86 13.43 -12.25
CA LEU A 104 -20.42 12.10 -11.84
C LEU A 104 -19.70 12.09 -10.48
N ALA A 105 -19.01 13.16 -10.10
CA ALA A 105 -18.28 13.23 -8.84
C ALA A 105 -19.17 13.00 -7.62
N GLU A 106 -20.32 13.68 -7.57
CA GLU A 106 -21.27 13.58 -6.45
C GLU A 106 -21.82 12.16 -6.32
N ILE A 107 -22.18 11.54 -7.45
CA ILE A 107 -22.70 10.17 -7.49
C ILE A 107 -21.64 9.17 -7.00
N LEU A 108 -20.40 9.31 -7.45
CA LEU A 108 -19.32 8.41 -7.06
C LEU A 108 -18.94 8.58 -5.59
N GLN A 109 -18.93 9.81 -5.08
CA GLN A 109 -18.68 10.08 -3.66
C GLN A 109 -19.77 9.47 -2.78
N ALA A 110 -21.04 9.59 -3.17
CA ALA A 110 -22.15 8.96 -2.44
C ALA A 110 -21.98 7.43 -2.38
N ARG A 111 -21.66 6.79 -3.51
CA ARG A 111 -21.36 5.34 -3.55
C ARG A 111 -20.17 4.96 -2.68
N LEU A 112 -19.11 5.78 -2.64
CA LEU A 112 -17.96 5.54 -1.79
C LEU A 112 -18.35 5.56 -0.29
N HIS A 113 -19.20 6.50 0.11
CA HIS A 113 -19.74 6.54 1.48
C HIS A 113 -20.69 5.39 1.79
N GLU A 114 -21.45 4.90 0.82
CA GLU A 114 -22.26 3.68 0.99
C GLU A 114 -21.38 2.45 1.23
N LEU A 115 -20.32 2.29 0.43
CA LEU A 115 -19.36 1.19 0.60
C LEU A 115 -18.65 1.22 1.96
N ASP A 116 -18.23 2.40 2.42
CA ASP A 116 -17.62 2.56 3.75
C ASP A 116 -18.53 2.04 4.88
N LYS A 117 -19.85 2.21 4.75
CA LYS A 117 -20.82 1.69 5.72
C LYS A 117 -21.02 0.17 5.63
N ILE A 118 -20.86 -0.41 4.45
CA ILE A 118 -21.13 -1.83 4.17
C ILE A 118 -19.97 -2.72 4.59
N GLU A 119 -18.72 -2.30 4.35
CA GLU A 119 -17.52 -3.05 4.70
C GLU A 119 -16.87 -2.46 5.96
N PRO A 120 -17.30 -2.86 7.18
CA PRO A 120 -16.76 -2.33 8.43
C PRO A 120 -15.28 -2.65 8.62
#